data_AF-E4Y0H9-F1
#
_entry.id   AF-E4Y0H9-F1
#
_cell.length_a   1.000
_cell.length_b   1.000
_cell.length_c   1.000
_cell.angle_alpha   90.00
_cell.angle_beta   90.00
_cell.angle_gamma   90.00
#
_symmetry.space_group_name_H-M   'P 1'
#
loop_
_entity.id
_entity.type
_entity.pdbx_description
1 polymer ?
#
loop_
_entity_poly.entity_id
_entity_poly.type
_entity_poly.pdbx_seq_one_letter_code
_entity_poly.pdbx_strand_id
1 'polypeptide(L)'
;MSEQYLNNKSFIIIFLCVILIILNVDNLQNLRKRAFKSPKSNFAKKENYESEKKWKTESPKQIYFCKTHKTGGSTLQNIIFRYAMKKNLTVGLPTNGVVLCEGSVGFHAGCTDTPAGEYDVIANHNNWERVKF
;
A
#
# COMPACT_ATOMS: atom_id res chain seq x y z
N MET A 1 11.15 55.73 -4.86
CA MET A 1 10.62 54.95 -6.01
C MET A 1 11.17 53.51 -6.07
N SER A 2 11.75 52.97 -4.99
CA SER A 2 12.41 51.65 -4.96
C SER A 2 11.57 50.57 -4.24
N GLU A 3 10.79 50.95 -3.23
CA GLU A 3 10.11 50.00 -2.34
C GLU A 3 8.84 49.37 -2.94
N GLN A 4 8.01 50.16 -3.63
CA GLN A 4 6.85 49.64 -4.40
C GLN A 4 7.28 48.68 -5.52
N TYR A 5 8.45 48.90 -6.12
CA TYR A 5 8.97 48.06 -7.20
C TYR A 5 9.45 46.69 -6.68
N LEU A 6 10.02 46.64 -5.48
CA LEU A 6 10.43 45.40 -4.80
C LEU A 6 9.23 44.53 -4.37
N ASN A 7 8.16 45.15 -3.87
CA ASN A 7 6.93 44.44 -3.53
C ASN A 7 6.27 43.83 -4.78
N ASN A 8 6.17 44.58 -5.88
CA ASN A 8 5.60 44.08 -7.12
C ASN A 8 6.40 42.89 -7.70
N LYS A 9 7.73 42.91 -7.60
CA LYS A 9 8.58 41.77 -8.00
C LYS A 9 8.32 40.52 -7.16
N SER A 10 8.17 40.68 -5.85
CA SER A 10 7.90 39.56 -4.94
C SER A 10 6.55 38.91 -5.23
N PHE A 11 5.51 39.71 -5.49
CA PHE A 11 4.19 39.20 -5.92
C PHE A 11 4.27 38.44 -7.25
N ILE A 12 5.02 38.94 -8.22
CA ILE A 12 5.21 38.26 -9.51
C ILE A 12 5.89 36.90 -9.32
N ILE A 13 6.93 36.83 -8.48
CA ILE A 13 7.64 35.57 -8.20
C ILE A 13 6.71 34.56 -7.52
N ILE A 14 5.97 34.98 -6.49
CA ILE A 14 5.02 34.09 -5.80
C ILE A 14 3.95 33.58 -6.76
N PHE A 15 3.40 34.46 -7.60
CA PHE A 15 2.40 34.09 -8.60
C PHE A 15 2.96 33.07 -9.62
N LEU A 16 4.18 33.27 -10.11
CA LEU A 16 4.86 32.31 -10.98
C LEU A 16 5.09 30.95 -10.28
N CYS A 17 5.50 30.96 -9.01
CA CYS A 17 5.68 29.72 -8.24
C CYS A 17 4.36 28.96 -8.08
N VAL A 18 3.24 29.65 -7.81
CA VAL A 18 1.91 29.03 -7.69
C VAL A 18 1.47 28.42 -9.01
N ILE A 19 1.67 29.13 -10.14
CA ILE A 19 1.38 28.60 -11.48
C ILE A 19 2.21 27.34 -11.75
N LEU A 20 3.51 27.36 -11.45
CA LEU A 20 4.37 26.18 -11.63
C LEU A 20 3.90 25.01 -10.77
N ILE A 21 3.46 25.24 -9.54
CA ILE A 21 2.91 24.18 -8.67
C ILE A 21 1.63 23.59 -9.28
N ILE A 22 0.69 24.42 -9.73
CA ILE A 22 -0.56 23.97 -10.34
C ILE A 22 -0.29 23.12 -11.58
N LEU A 23 0.57 23.61 -12.49
CA LEU A 23 0.95 22.88 -13.71
C LEU A 23 1.62 21.52 -13.40
N ASN A 24 2.43 21.45 -12.33
CA ASN A 24 3.05 20.19 -11.90
C ASN A 24 2.01 19.22 -11.28
N VAL A 25 1.04 19.72 -10.51
CA VAL A 25 -0.03 18.90 -9.93
C VAL A 25 -0.93 18.32 -11.03
N ASP A 26 -1.32 19.12 -12.02
CA ASP A 26 -2.12 18.65 -13.16
C ASP A 26 -1.36 17.61 -13.99
N ASN A 27 -0.06 17.80 -14.19
CA ASN A 27 0.79 16.83 -14.87
C ASN A 27 0.84 15.50 -14.09
N LEU A 28 1.00 15.55 -12.77
CA LEU A 28 0.95 14.36 -11.90
C LEU A 28 -0.40 13.63 -12.00
N GLN A 29 -1.52 14.36 -12.00
CA GLN A 29 -2.85 13.77 -12.17
C GLN A 29 -3.02 13.13 -13.56
N ASN A 30 -2.47 13.75 -14.62
CA ASN A 30 -2.49 13.20 -15.97
C ASN A 30 -1.61 11.94 -16.10
N LEU A 31 -0.42 11.93 -15.49
CA LEU A 31 0.43 10.75 -15.43
C LEU A 31 -0.25 9.60 -14.68
N ARG A 32 -0.93 9.90 -13.57
CA ARG A 32 -1.75 8.92 -12.85
C ARG A 32 -2.86 8.36 -13.75
N LYS A 33 -3.64 9.21 -14.43
CA LYS A 33 -4.69 8.75 -15.34
C LYS A 33 -4.15 7.87 -16.47
N ARG A 34 -2.96 8.17 -17.00
CA ARG A 34 -2.28 7.34 -18.03
C ARG A 34 -1.79 6.01 -17.46
N ALA A 35 -1.15 6.02 -16.30
CA ALA A 35 -0.65 4.81 -15.63
C ALA A 35 -1.78 3.85 -15.23
N PHE A 36 -2.94 4.39 -14.84
CA PHE A 36 -4.13 3.60 -14.47
C PHE A 36 -5.15 3.44 -15.60
N LYS A 37 -4.86 3.94 -16.82
CA LYS A 37 -5.64 3.58 -18.01
C LYS A 37 -5.31 2.14 -18.34
N SER A 38 -6.02 1.23 -17.68
CA SER A 38 -5.99 -0.19 -18.01
C SER A 38 -6.09 -0.32 -19.53
N PRO A 39 -5.20 -1.08 -20.19
CA PRO A 39 -5.45 -1.50 -21.55
C PRO A 39 -6.88 -2.06 -21.57
N LYS A 40 -7.74 -1.56 -22.47
CA LYS A 40 -8.93 -2.32 -22.84
C LYS A 40 -8.38 -3.58 -23.51
N SER A 41 -8.22 -4.63 -22.73
CA SER A 41 -7.77 -5.92 -23.24
C SER A 41 -8.86 -6.42 -24.18
N ASN A 42 -8.67 -6.25 -25.49
CA ASN A 42 -9.37 -7.05 -26.49
C ASN A 42 -8.78 -8.47 -26.48
N PHE A 43 -8.75 -9.09 -25.29
CA PHE A 43 -8.33 -10.45 -25.12
C PHE A 43 -9.57 -11.33 -25.27
N ALA A 44 -10.11 -11.35 -26.49
CA ALA A 44 -10.90 -12.47 -26.96
C ALA A 44 -9.92 -13.64 -27.14
N LYS A 45 -9.45 -14.22 -26.03
CA LYS A 45 -8.70 -15.46 -26.07
C LYS A 45 -9.71 -16.60 -26.08
N LYS A 46 -9.84 -17.23 -27.23
CA LYS A 46 -10.42 -18.55 -27.36
C LYS A 46 -9.37 -19.55 -26.86
N GLU A 47 -9.40 -19.88 -25.58
CA GLU A 47 -8.63 -20.99 -25.01
C GLU A 47 -9.60 -22.10 -24.63
N ASN A 48 -9.58 -23.19 -25.42
CA ASN A 48 -10.00 -24.50 -24.93
C ASN A 48 -8.93 -24.96 -23.93
N TYR A 49 -9.08 -24.59 -22.66
CA TYR A 49 -8.26 -25.14 -21.58
C TYR A 49 -9.11 -26.13 -20.78
N GLU A 50 -8.75 -27.38 -21.01
CA GLU A 50 -9.07 -28.61 -20.32
C GLU A 50 -9.38 -28.43 -18.81
N SER A 51 -10.61 -28.81 -18.44
CA SER A 51 -11.17 -28.97 -17.08
C SER A 51 -10.75 -27.94 -16.03
N GLU A 52 -11.69 -27.04 -15.69
CA GLU A 52 -11.60 -26.22 -14.48
C GLU A 52 -11.37 -27.11 -13.26
N LYS A 53 -10.12 -27.16 -12.79
CA LYS A 53 -9.79 -27.70 -11.48
C LYS A 53 -10.43 -26.75 -10.47
N LYS A 54 -11.68 -27.03 -10.08
CA LYS A 54 -12.40 -26.33 -9.02
C LYS A 54 -11.65 -26.58 -7.72
N TRP A 55 -10.67 -25.71 -7.42
CA TRP A 55 -10.06 -25.65 -6.11
C TRP A 55 -11.20 -25.51 -5.10
N LYS A 56 -11.26 -26.39 -4.10
CA LYS A 56 -12.16 -26.17 -2.96
C LYS A 56 -11.83 -24.78 -2.42
N THR A 57 -12.74 -23.84 -2.67
CA THR A 57 -12.60 -22.42 -2.32
C THR A 57 -12.89 -22.26 -0.83
N GLU A 58 -12.09 -22.90 0.01
CA GLU A 58 -11.98 -22.47 1.39
C GLU A 58 -10.99 -21.33 1.35
N SER A 59 -11.47 -20.09 1.57
CA SER A 59 -10.58 -18.95 1.72
C SER A 59 -9.52 -19.28 2.78
N PRO A 60 -8.23 -18.96 2.56
CA PRO A 60 -7.23 -19.16 3.59
C PRO A 60 -7.73 -18.48 4.87
N LYS A 61 -7.84 -19.27 5.95
CA LYS A 61 -8.37 -18.78 7.22
C LYS A 61 -7.49 -17.68 7.79
N GLN A 62 -6.17 -17.76 7.56
CA GLN A 62 -5.21 -16.78 8.02
C GLN A 62 -4.07 -16.59 7.01
N ILE A 63 -3.59 -15.35 6.85
CA ILE A 63 -2.50 -14.94 5.96
C ILE A 63 -1.41 -14.28 6.81
N TYR A 64 -0.25 -14.92 6.86
CA TYR A 64 0.94 -14.34 7.47
C TYR A 64 1.98 -14.08 6.39
N PHE A 65 2.40 -12.83 6.27
CA PHE A 65 3.39 -12.39 5.30
C PHE A 65 4.56 -11.73 6.01
N CYS A 66 5.67 -12.47 6.10
CA CYS A 66 6.95 -11.96 6.59
C CYS A 66 7.68 -11.26 5.45
N LYS A 67 7.75 -9.93 5.50
CA LYS A 67 8.39 -9.14 4.45
C LYS A 67 9.92 -9.22 4.56
N THR A 68 10.57 -9.44 3.42
CA THR A 68 12.01 -9.24 3.27
C THR A 68 12.33 -7.83 2.74
N HIS A 69 13.52 -7.32 3.04
CA HIS A 69 13.90 -5.95 2.67
C HIS A 69 14.19 -5.82 1.17
N LYS A 70 13.64 -4.77 0.53
CA LYS A 70 13.83 -4.41 -0.89
C LYS A 70 13.39 -5.47 -1.92
N THR A 71 12.48 -6.38 -1.55
CA THR A 71 11.95 -7.44 -2.43
C THR A 71 10.54 -7.15 -2.96
N GLY A 72 10.12 -5.88 -2.95
CA GLY A 72 8.76 -5.51 -3.32
C GLY A 72 7.71 -5.87 -2.25
N GLY A 73 8.12 -6.22 -1.03
CA GLY A 73 7.17 -6.57 0.03
C GLY A 73 6.17 -5.46 0.37
N SER A 74 6.49 -4.17 0.19
CA SER A 74 5.48 -3.10 0.34
C SER A 74 4.36 -3.18 -0.69
N THR A 75 4.65 -3.65 -1.90
CA THR A 75 3.67 -3.87 -2.96
C THR A 75 2.74 -5.01 -2.57
N LEU A 76 3.32 -6.13 -2.14
CA LEU A 76 2.55 -7.31 -1.76
C LEU A 76 1.70 -7.07 -0.49
N GLN A 77 2.26 -6.40 0.51
CA GLN A 77 1.54 -5.96 1.71
C GLN A 77 0.29 -5.14 1.35
N ASN A 78 0.40 -4.17 0.42
CA ASN A 78 -0.75 -3.38 -0.03
C ASN A 78 -1.82 -4.23 -0.74
N ILE A 79 -1.41 -5.21 -1.55
CA ILE A 79 -2.34 -6.14 -2.20
C ILE A 79 -3.08 -6.97 -1.14
N ILE A 80 -2.35 -7.50 -0.15
CA ILE A 80 -2.91 -8.29 0.94
C ILE A 80 -3.89 -7.46 1.78
N PHE A 81 -3.55 -6.23 2.15
CA PHE A 81 -4.46 -5.37 2.90
C PHE A 81 -5.73 -5.01 2.13
N ARG A 82 -5.63 -4.73 0.82
CA ARG A 82 -6.81 -4.51 -0.02
C ARG A 82 -7.69 -5.75 -0.12
N TYR A 83 -7.08 -6.93 -0.16
CA TYR A 83 -7.82 -8.19 -0.09
C TYR A 83 -8.54 -8.34 1.25
N ALA A 84 -7.84 -8.12 2.36
CA ALA A 84 -8.39 -8.18 3.72
C ALA A 84 -9.60 -7.24 3.87
N MET A 85 -9.45 -5.98 3.46
CA MET A 85 -10.54 -5.00 3.45
C MET A 85 -11.73 -5.45 2.59
N LYS A 86 -11.48 -5.96 1.37
CA LYS A 86 -12.54 -6.45 0.47
C LYS A 86 -13.31 -7.64 1.05
N LYS A 87 -12.67 -8.39 1.95
CA LYS A 87 -13.23 -9.60 2.58
C LYS A 87 -13.64 -9.41 4.04
N ASN A 88 -13.58 -8.18 4.56
CA ASN A 88 -13.83 -7.86 5.97
C ASN A 88 -13.02 -8.72 6.95
N LEU A 89 -11.75 -8.98 6.62
CA LEU A 89 -10.83 -9.73 7.47
C LEU A 89 -10.17 -8.82 8.50
N THR A 90 -9.87 -9.36 9.69
CA THR A 90 -9.13 -8.65 10.74
C THR A 90 -7.65 -8.57 10.39
N VAL A 91 -7.05 -7.38 10.54
CA VAL A 91 -5.63 -7.14 10.21
C VAL A 91 -4.88 -6.75 11.47
N GLY A 92 -3.80 -7.47 11.78
CA GLY A 92 -2.89 -7.13 12.88
C GLY A 92 -1.97 -6.00 12.49
N LEU A 93 -2.17 -4.83 13.11
CA LEU A 93 -1.37 -3.62 12.88
C LEU A 93 -0.42 -3.37 14.05
N PRO A 94 0.73 -2.73 13.84
CA PRO A 94 1.63 -2.40 14.94
C PRO A 94 1.00 -1.37 15.89
N THR A 95 1.22 -1.55 17.19
CA THR A 95 0.75 -0.61 18.22
C THR A 95 1.36 0.78 18.02
N ASN A 96 2.60 0.85 17.52
CA ASN A 96 3.32 2.09 17.23
C ASN A 96 4.19 1.92 15.97
N GLY A 97 4.38 3.01 15.22
CA GLY A 97 5.29 3.04 14.08
C GLY A 97 4.82 2.21 12.88
N VAL A 98 5.77 1.66 12.12
CA VAL A 98 5.52 0.93 10.86
C VAL A 98 5.95 -0.54 10.91
N VAL A 99 6.67 -0.93 11.97
CA VAL A 99 7.26 -2.25 12.16
C VAL A 99 6.60 -2.92 13.38
N LEU A 100 6.18 -4.17 13.21
CA LEU A 100 5.76 -5.00 14.33
C LEU A 100 6.98 -5.43 15.13
N CYS A 101 6.93 -5.23 16.45
CA CYS A 101 7.99 -5.62 17.37
C CYS A 101 9.34 -4.96 17.07
N GLU A 102 9.35 -3.67 16.70
CA GLU A 102 10.61 -2.95 16.44
C GLU A 102 11.55 -3.06 17.66
N GLY A 103 12.80 -3.50 17.42
CA GLY A 103 13.79 -3.70 18.47
C GLY A 103 13.64 -5.00 19.29
N SER A 104 12.64 -5.83 19.00
CA SER A 104 12.45 -7.12 19.67
C SER A 104 13.18 -8.26 18.93
N VAL A 105 13.60 -9.27 19.68
CA VAL A 105 14.26 -10.48 19.15
C VAL A 105 13.33 -11.35 18.29
N GLY A 106 12.01 -11.21 18.44
CA GLY A 106 11.01 -12.01 17.75
C GLY A 106 9.64 -11.33 17.69
N PHE A 107 8.70 -11.98 17.01
CA PHE A 107 7.31 -11.56 16.91
C PHE A 107 6.43 -12.20 17.99
N HIS A 108 5.77 -11.36 18.80
CA HIS A 108 4.81 -11.80 19.82
C HIS A 108 3.47 -11.08 19.70
N ALA A 109 2.40 -11.68 20.24
CA ALA A 109 1.03 -11.15 20.16
C ALA A 109 0.89 -9.71 20.69
N GLY A 110 1.68 -9.33 21.70
CA GLY A 110 1.70 -7.96 22.23
C GLY A 110 2.24 -6.89 21.27
N CYS A 111 2.73 -7.25 20.09
CA CYS A 111 3.22 -6.29 19.10
C CYS A 111 2.13 -5.70 18.21
N THR A 112 0.95 -6.29 18.23
CA THR A 112 -0.18 -5.81 17.47
C THR A 112 -1.04 -4.89 18.32
N ASP A 113 -1.90 -4.12 17.65
CA ASP A 113 -2.84 -3.16 18.24
C ASP A 113 -3.83 -3.77 19.24
N THR A 114 -4.10 -5.08 19.14
CA THR A 114 -4.88 -5.84 20.11
C THR A 114 -4.08 -7.08 20.57
N PRO A 115 -3.55 -7.08 21.81
CA PRO A 115 -2.70 -8.14 22.35
C PRO A 115 -3.35 -9.53 22.47
N ALA A 116 -4.65 -9.63 22.23
CA ALA A 116 -5.47 -10.84 22.36
C ALA A 116 -6.39 -11.10 21.14
N GLY A 117 -6.15 -10.40 20.03
CA GLY A 117 -6.96 -10.55 18.82
C GLY A 117 -6.55 -11.78 18.01
N GLU A 118 -7.53 -12.60 17.60
CA GLU A 118 -7.33 -13.50 16.47
C GLU A 118 -7.32 -12.66 15.19
N TYR A 119 -6.17 -12.60 14.52
CA TYR A 119 -6.03 -11.90 13.25
C TYR A 119 -6.10 -12.86 12.08
N ASP A 120 -6.92 -12.51 11.09
CA ASP A 120 -6.94 -13.19 9.81
C ASP A 120 -5.69 -12.84 8.99
N VAL A 121 -5.11 -11.65 9.17
CA VAL A 121 -4.02 -11.16 8.32
C VAL A 121 -2.95 -10.41 9.12
N ILE A 122 -1.69 -10.81 8.95
CA ILE A 122 -0.51 -10.05 9.41
C ILE A 122 0.45 -9.93 8.24
N ALA A 123 0.75 -8.69 7.81
CA ALA A 123 1.61 -8.45 6.63
C ALA A 123 2.55 -7.25 6.78
N ASN A 124 2.64 -6.64 7.96
CA ASN A 124 3.59 -5.56 8.23
C ASN A 124 5.03 -6.09 8.31
N HIS A 125 6.00 -5.17 8.36
CA HIS A 125 7.38 -5.54 8.62
C HIS A 125 7.49 -6.19 10.00
N ASN A 126 8.00 -7.41 10.07
CA ASN A 126 8.18 -8.16 11.31
C ASN A 126 9.41 -9.07 11.19
N ASN A 127 9.94 -9.47 12.34
CA ASN A 127 10.91 -10.55 12.42
C ASN A 127 10.16 -11.89 12.44
N TRP A 128 10.70 -12.88 11.74
CA TRP A 128 10.15 -14.23 11.77
C TRP A 128 10.36 -14.86 13.16
N GLU A 129 9.31 -15.42 13.75
CA GLU A 129 9.41 -16.23 14.96
C GLU A 129 8.68 -17.57 14.79
N ARG A 130 9.25 -18.63 15.36
CA ARG A 130 8.66 -19.98 15.35
C ARG A 130 7.72 -20.17 16.54
N VAL A 131 6.77 -19.27 16.73
CA VAL A 131 5.69 -19.45 17.73
C VAL A 131 4.45 -19.95 17.01
N LYS A 132 3.73 -20.88 17.63
CA LYS A 132 2.40 -21.28 17.16
C LYS A 132 1.42 -20.17 17.53
N PHE A 133 0.77 -19.59 16.53
CA PHE A 133 -0.37 -18.71 16.68
C PHE A 133 -1.64 -19.53 16.83
#